data_AF-A0A853ILR3-F1
#
_entry.id   AF-A0A853ILR3-F1
#
_cell.length_a   1.000
_cell.length_b   1.000
_cell.length_c   1.000
_cell.angle_alpha   90.00
_cell.angle_beta   90.00
_cell.angle_gamma   90.00
#
_symmetry.space_group_name_H-M   'P 1'
#
loop_
_entity.id
_entity.type
_entity.pdbx_description
1 polymer ?
#
loop_
_entity_poly.entity_id
_entity_poly.type
_entity_poly.pdbx_seq_one_letter_code
_entity_poly.pdbx_strand_id
1 'polypeptide(L)'
;MRGRPNDPALHHLRRPHRGGVRQPLPGALPEAQWRQRLRHRVERQIRAASGWACHRGSAGQKISLHYSEADRVSTLVDFYGFQDRAARTRAQLEADIAAAARDITTGYDPRYVLPYVQMHEFEGLLFTNPTHFEWAEDGWSEDVKAKLMAVAQAFPNPEDINDSPETAPSKRILSIFPEGTYSKPEHGPLIAEAIGIDAMRQKCAQFDAWVAHLQAWGN
;
A
#
# COMPACT_ATOMS: atom_id res chain seq x y z
N MET A 1 13.48 18.80 69.88
CA MET A 1 12.55 17.65 70.03
C MET A 1 11.52 17.73 68.90
N ARG A 2 11.54 16.78 67.96
CA ARG A 2 10.50 15.72 67.74
C ARG A 2 9.07 16.29 67.68
N GLY A 3 8.23 16.04 66.68
CA GLY A 3 8.24 15.11 65.55
C GLY A 3 6.96 15.34 64.70
N ARG A 4 6.90 14.70 63.53
CA ARG A 4 5.78 14.76 62.55
C ARG A 4 4.46 14.18 63.09
N PRO A 5 3.35 14.36 62.35
CA PRO A 5 2.80 13.20 61.66
C PRO A 5 2.57 13.40 60.14
N ASN A 6 2.72 12.30 59.40
CA ASN A 6 2.33 12.08 58.01
C ASN A 6 0.80 12.04 57.87
N ASP A 7 0.23 12.43 56.71
CA ASP A 7 -0.46 11.53 55.75
C ASP A 7 -0.93 12.25 54.44
N PRO A 8 -1.45 11.59 53.37
CA PRO A 8 -0.80 11.62 52.05
C PRO A 8 -1.76 11.94 50.89
N ALA A 9 -1.52 12.99 50.09
CA ALA A 9 -2.26 13.13 48.82
C ALA A 9 -1.58 14.12 47.86
N LEU A 10 -0.48 13.71 47.21
CA LEU A 10 0.04 14.43 46.04
C LEU A 10 0.60 13.43 45.02
N HIS A 11 -0.25 12.93 44.12
CA HIS A 11 0.18 12.43 42.81
C HIS A 11 -0.47 13.28 41.72
N HIS A 12 0.04 14.50 41.55
CA HIS A 12 -0.08 15.20 40.27
C HIS A 12 0.92 14.58 39.30
N LEU A 13 0.43 13.72 38.41
CA LEU A 13 1.16 13.26 37.22
C LEU A 13 1.39 14.46 36.27
N ARG A 14 2.44 15.24 36.52
CA ARG A 14 3.07 16.06 35.49
C ARG A 14 3.70 15.11 34.47
N ARG A 15 3.09 14.98 33.29
CA ARG A 15 3.77 14.38 32.13
C ARG A 15 4.87 15.34 31.66
N PRO A 16 6.10 14.87 31.38
CA PRO A 16 7.08 15.73 30.75
C PRO A 16 6.71 15.91 29.27
N HIS A 17 6.71 17.17 28.84
CA HIS A 17 6.76 17.55 27.43
C HIS A 17 8.00 16.91 26.79
N ARG A 18 7.84 15.92 25.92
CA ARG A 18 8.91 15.50 25.01
C ARG A 18 8.86 16.38 23.76
N GLY A 19 9.47 17.55 23.86
CA GLY A 19 10.06 18.22 22.70
C GLY A 19 11.31 17.42 22.31
N GLY A 20 11.14 16.40 21.48
CA GLY A 20 12.26 15.62 20.93
C GLY A 20 12.60 16.16 19.55
N VAL A 21 13.68 16.93 19.45
CA VAL A 21 14.38 17.15 18.18
C VAL A 21 14.80 15.76 17.67
N ARG A 22 14.28 15.33 16.52
CA ARG A 22 14.68 14.06 15.89
C ARG A 22 16.17 14.16 15.55
N GLN A 23 17.00 13.36 16.20
CA GLN A 23 18.37 13.16 15.76
C GLN A 23 18.36 12.34 14.45
N PRO A 24 19.19 12.67 13.45
CA PRO A 24 19.40 11.80 12.30
C PRO A 24 20.13 10.52 12.75
N LEU A 25 19.66 9.36 12.30
CA LEU A 25 20.23 8.05 12.60
C LEU A 25 20.73 7.35 11.32
N PRO A 26 21.64 6.36 11.45
CA PRO A 26 22.76 6.13 10.55
C PRO A 26 22.42 5.25 9.34
N GLY A 27 23.28 5.37 8.32
CA GLY A 27 23.49 4.58 7.10
C GLY A 27 22.50 3.48 6.69
N ALA A 28 22.15 3.50 5.40
CA ALA A 28 21.44 2.52 4.60
C ALA A 28 21.39 1.07 5.17
N LEU A 29 20.18 0.52 5.30
CA LEU A 29 20.00 -0.90 5.59
C LEU A 29 20.31 -1.75 4.35
N PRO A 30 20.95 -2.93 4.49
CA PRO A 30 21.18 -3.85 3.38
C PRO A 30 19.87 -4.26 2.68
N GLU A 31 19.92 -4.40 1.36
CA GLU A 31 18.76 -4.66 0.48
C GLU A 31 17.89 -5.83 0.95
N ALA A 32 18.49 -6.91 1.46
CA ALA A 32 17.76 -8.07 1.99
C ALA A 32 16.90 -7.74 3.22
N GLN A 33 17.40 -6.90 4.13
CA GLN A 33 16.64 -6.43 5.30
C GLN A 33 15.57 -5.42 4.90
N TRP A 34 15.86 -4.59 3.89
CA TRP A 34 14.88 -3.70 3.28
C TRP A 34 13.74 -4.49 2.62
N ARG A 35 14.04 -5.55 1.86
CA ARG A 35 13.08 -6.48 1.24
C ARG A 35 12.21 -7.20 2.29
N GLN A 36 12.78 -7.63 3.41
CA GLN A 36 12.02 -8.27 4.50
C GLN A 36 11.15 -7.28 5.28
N ARG A 37 11.61 -6.03 5.47
CA ARG A 37 10.81 -4.97 6.08
C ARG A 37 9.72 -4.44 5.16
N LEU A 38 9.99 -4.31 3.86
CA LEU A 38 9.00 -4.08 2.81
C LEU A 38 7.96 -5.18 2.85
N ARG A 39 8.36 -6.46 2.80
CA ARG A 39 7.45 -7.61 2.89
C ARG A 39 6.50 -7.48 4.09
N HIS A 40 7.02 -7.30 5.30
CA HIS A 40 6.17 -7.14 6.50
C HIS A 40 5.35 -5.83 6.58
N ARG A 41 5.71 -4.78 5.84
CA ARG A 41 5.00 -3.49 5.86
C ARG A 41 3.99 -3.38 4.73
N VAL A 42 4.33 -3.92 3.57
CA VAL A 42 3.47 -4.14 2.40
C VAL A 42 2.40 -5.18 2.73
N GLU A 43 2.71 -6.31 3.36
CA GLU A 43 1.70 -7.30 3.81
C GLU A 43 0.67 -6.70 4.79
N ARG A 44 1.10 -5.79 5.67
CA ARG A 44 0.19 -5.07 6.58
C ARG A 44 -0.67 -4.02 5.87
N GLN A 45 -0.17 -3.38 4.81
CA GLN A 45 -0.94 -2.44 3.99
C GLN A 45 -1.89 -3.16 3.01
N ILE A 46 -1.50 -4.30 2.44
CA ILE A 46 -2.32 -5.13 1.54
C ILE A 46 -3.58 -5.61 2.25
N ARG A 47 -3.49 -6.02 3.53
CA ARG A 47 -4.67 -6.40 4.34
C ARG A 47 -5.66 -5.26 4.59
N ALA A 48 -5.28 -3.99 4.39
CA ALA A 48 -6.13 -2.83 4.64
C ALA A 48 -6.78 -2.24 3.37
N ALA A 49 -6.46 -2.76 2.17
CA ALA A 49 -6.87 -2.17 0.90
C ALA A 49 -8.07 -2.86 0.23
N SER A 50 -8.31 -4.15 0.47
CA SER A 50 -9.42 -4.87 -0.15
C SER A 50 -10.74 -4.61 0.59
N GLY A 51 -11.52 -3.62 0.15
CA GLY A 51 -12.97 -3.55 0.41
C GLY A 51 -13.58 -2.23 0.93
N TRP A 52 -12.88 -1.10 0.92
CA TRP A 52 -13.39 0.12 1.58
C TRP A 52 -13.57 1.28 0.60
N ALA A 53 -14.70 1.98 0.71
CA ALA A 53 -14.90 3.29 0.09
C ALA A 53 -13.85 4.27 0.63
N CYS A 54 -12.79 4.46 -0.14
CA CYS A 54 -11.69 5.32 0.26
C CYS A 54 -12.11 6.77 0.01
N HIS A 55 -12.09 7.61 1.04
CA HIS A 55 -12.15 9.05 0.88
C HIS A 55 -10.74 9.61 1.03
N ARG A 56 -10.40 10.73 0.36
CA ARG A 56 -9.06 11.34 0.50
C ARG A 56 -8.65 11.59 1.95
N GLY A 57 -9.59 12.09 2.75
CA GLY A 57 -9.39 12.32 4.18
C GLY A 57 -9.03 11.04 4.94
N SER A 58 -9.56 9.88 4.54
CA SER A 58 -9.25 8.60 5.18
C SER A 58 -7.82 8.13 4.89
N ALA A 59 -7.30 8.38 3.69
CA ALA A 59 -5.90 8.09 3.36
C ALA A 59 -4.94 9.01 4.12
N GLY A 60 -5.26 10.31 4.21
CA GLY A 60 -4.50 11.27 5.01
C GLY A 60 -4.47 10.90 6.50
N GLN A 61 -5.61 10.48 7.06
CA GLN A 61 -5.71 9.98 8.44
C GLN A 61 -4.83 8.75 8.69
N LYS A 62 -4.82 7.78 7.76
CA LYS A 62 -3.95 6.59 7.86
C LYS A 62 -2.47 6.98 7.84
N ILE A 63 -2.09 7.93 6.98
CA ILE A 63 -0.71 8.46 6.97
C ILE A 63 -0.39 9.08 8.33
N SER A 64 -1.26 9.94 8.86
CA SER A 64 -1.07 10.60 10.15
C SER A 64 -0.94 9.62 11.31
N LEU A 65 -1.75 8.54 11.31
CA LEU A 65 -1.71 7.50 12.34
C LEU A 65 -0.35 6.83 12.42
N HIS A 66 0.24 6.52 11.25
CA HIS A 66 1.52 5.81 11.17
C HIS A 66 2.74 6.74 11.13
N TYR A 67 2.55 8.06 11.05
CA TYR A 67 3.62 9.04 10.88
C TYR A 67 4.64 9.05 12.03
N SER A 68 4.20 8.77 13.27
CA SER A 68 5.09 8.64 14.43
C SER A 68 5.68 7.24 14.62
N GLU A 69 5.14 6.23 13.93
CA GLU A 69 5.53 4.82 14.08
C GLU A 69 6.59 4.38 13.06
N ALA A 70 6.81 5.21 12.03
CA ALA A 70 7.67 4.90 10.91
C ALA A 70 8.64 6.03 10.58
N ASP A 71 9.81 5.67 10.05
CA ASP A 71 10.79 6.65 9.54
C ASP A 71 10.29 7.36 8.28
N ARG A 72 9.50 6.66 7.47
CA ARG A 72 8.88 7.10 6.22
C ARG A 72 7.52 6.42 6.04
N VAL A 73 6.57 7.11 5.42
CA VAL A 73 5.22 6.61 5.16
C VAL A 73 4.90 6.75 3.67
N SER A 74 4.39 5.69 3.07
CA SER A 74 3.84 5.68 1.72
C SER A 74 2.50 4.96 1.71
N THR A 75 1.74 5.09 0.63
CA THR A 75 0.49 4.35 0.41
C THR A 75 0.60 3.45 -0.82
N LEU A 76 -0.30 2.48 -0.92
CA LEU A 76 -0.65 1.76 -2.15
C LEU A 76 -2.17 1.62 -2.10
N VAL A 77 -2.88 2.49 -2.79
CA VAL A 77 -4.35 2.59 -2.74
C VAL A 77 -4.92 2.74 -4.14
N ASP A 78 -6.08 2.13 -4.39
CA ASP A 78 -6.66 2.06 -5.73
C ASP A 78 -7.34 3.38 -6.11
N PHE A 79 -7.03 3.92 -7.29
CA PHE A 79 -7.56 5.20 -7.78
C PHE A 79 -9.09 5.20 -7.92
N TYR A 80 -9.67 4.11 -8.45
CA TYR A 80 -11.13 3.98 -8.62
C TYR A 80 -11.87 3.67 -7.32
N GLY A 81 -11.15 3.29 -6.25
CA GLY A 81 -11.71 3.17 -4.90
C GLY A 81 -12.09 4.51 -4.28
N PHE A 82 -11.60 5.62 -4.83
CA PHE A 82 -11.94 6.96 -4.37
C PHE A 82 -13.28 7.44 -4.94
N GLN A 83 -14.29 7.48 -4.08
CA GLN A 83 -15.64 7.94 -4.42
C GLN A 83 -15.69 9.45 -4.64
N ASP A 84 -14.83 10.20 -3.93
CA ASP A 84 -14.75 11.66 -3.97
C ASP A 84 -13.76 12.20 -5.00
N ARG A 85 -13.19 11.35 -5.87
CA ARG A 85 -12.13 11.73 -6.82
C ARG A 85 -12.55 12.86 -7.78
N ALA A 86 -13.83 12.94 -8.16
CA ALA A 86 -14.32 13.85 -9.20
C ALA A 86 -13.50 13.69 -10.51
N ALA A 87 -13.22 14.77 -11.24
CA ALA A 87 -12.42 14.74 -12.47
C ALA A 87 -10.89 14.79 -12.23
N ARG A 88 -10.41 14.44 -11.04
CA ARG A 88 -8.99 14.55 -10.70
C ARG A 88 -8.15 13.51 -11.44
N THR A 89 -6.92 13.89 -11.75
CA THR A 89 -5.87 12.93 -12.15
C THR A 89 -5.31 12.21 -10.92
N ARG A 90 -4.58 11.11 -11.16
CA ARG A 90 -3.84 10.42 -10.09
C ARG A 90 -2.92 11.36 -9.31
N ALA A 91 -2.12 12.15 -10.00
CA ALA A 91 -1.16 13.07 -9.37
C ALA A 91 -1.87 14.12 -8.50
N GLN A 92 -3.03 14.62 -8.93
CA GLN A 92 -3.84 15.52 -8.12
C GLN A 92 -4.37 14.82 -6.87
N LEU A 93 -4.78 13.56 -6.99
CA LEU A 93 -5.27 12.77 -5.86
C LEU A 93 -4.16 12.49 -4.83
N GLU A 94 -2.95 12.13 -5.30
CA GLU A 94 -1.76 11.97 -4.46
C GLU A 94 -1.40 13.27 -3.72
N ALA A 95 -1.44 14.41 -4.42
CA ALA A 95 -1.21 15.73 -3.82
C ALA A 95 -2.26 16.08 -2.76
N ASP A 96 -3.54 15.78 -3.02
CA ASP A 96 -4.60 16.02 -2.04
C ASP A 96 -4.46 15.11 -0.80
N ILE A 97 -4.05 13.85 -0.98
CA ILE A 97 -3.76 12.94 0.15
C ILE A 97 -2.60 13.49 0.99
N ALA A 98 -1.53 13.98 0.35
CA ALA A 98 -0.42 14.62 1.03
C ALA A 98 -0.86 15.85 1.83
N ALA A 99 -1.69 16.72 1.22
CA ALA A 99 -2.23 17.90 1.87
C ALA A 99 -3.10 17.53 3.07
N ALA A 100 -4.01 16.56 2.93
CA ALA A 100 -4.85 16.09 4.01
C ALA A 100 -4.04 15.52 5.18
N ALA A 101 -2.95 14.78 4.90
CA ALA A 101 -2.04 14.29 5.95
C ALA A 101 -1.31 15.45 6.64
N ARG A 102 -0.76 16.41 5.87
CA ARG A 102 -0.06 17.57 6.40
C ARG A 102 -0.92 18.37 7.37
N ASP A 103 -2.18 18.58 7.04
CA ASP A 103 -3.07 19.46 7.81
C ASP A 103 -3.45 18.86 9.18
N ILE A 104 -3.34 17.54 9.34
CA ILE A 104 -3.72 16.82 10.58
C ILE A 104 -2.54 16.22 11.35
N THR A 105 -1.33 16.21 10.76
CA THR A 105 -0.14 15.60 11.36
C THR A 105 0.79 16.66 11.98
N THR A 106 0.91 16.63 13.31
CA THR A 106 1.89 17.47 14.02
C THR A 106 3.33 17.11 13.61
N GLY A 107 4.12 18.11 13.20
CA GLY A 107 5.51 17.90 12.78
C GLY A 107 5.63 17.18 11.43
N TYR A 108 4.60 17.31 10.57
CA TYR A 108 4.65 16.83 9.20
C TYR A 108 5.85 17.41 8.43
N ASP A 109 6.56 16.55 7.74
CA ASP A 109 7.65 16.87 6.85
C ASP A 109 7.45 16.08 5.55
N PRO A 110 7.28 16.77 4.40
CA PRO A 110 7.01 16.10 3.13
C PRO A 110 8.16 15.17 2.69
N ARG A 111 9.37 15.32 3.24
CA ARG A 111 10.49 14.40 2.97
C ARG A 111 10.24 12.98 3.49
N TYR A 112 9.26 12.81 4.38
CA TYR A 112 8.94 11.53 5.03
C TYR A 112 7.64 10.89 4.57
N VAL A 113 6.94 11.52 3.62
CA VAL A 113 5.63 11.07 3.16
C VAL A 113 5.59 11.08 1.64
N LEU A 114 5.25 9.92 1.05
CA LEU A 114 5.04 9.77 -0.39
C LEU A 114 3.71 9.04 -0.61
N PRO A 115 2.59 9.75 -0.79
CA PRO A 115 1.37 9.08 -1.21
C PRO A 115 1.56 8.52 -2.61
N TYR A 116 1.16 7.26 -2.79
CA TYR A 116 1.06 6.63 -4.09
C TYR A 116 -0.32 6.01 -4.26
N VAL A 117 -0.89 6.25 -5.42
CA VAL A 117 -2.20 5.75 -5.82
C VAL A 117 -2.01 4.82 -7.02
N GLN A 118 -2.33 3.54 -6.87
CA GLN A 118 -2.34 2.61 -8.00
C GLN A 118 -3.49 2.98 -8.93
N MET A 119 -3.24 3.09 -10.25
CA MET A 119 -4.29 3.49 -11.19
C MET A 119 -5.47 2.52 -11.16
N HIS A 120 -5.22 1.23 -10.94
CA HIS A 120 -6.22 0.17 -10.85
C HIS A 120 -6.05 -0.60 -9.54
N GLU A 121 -6.71 -1.75 -9.43
CA GLU A 121 -6.55 -2.63 -8.26
C GLU A 121 -5.17 -3.30 -8.26
N PHE A 122 -4.73 -3.73 -7.07
CA PHE A 122 -3.51 -4.54 -6.90
C PHE A 122 -3.50 -5.74 -7.86
N GLU A 123 -4.64 -6.38 -8.08
CA GLU A 123 -4.80 -7.50 -9.01
C GLU A 123 -4.36 -7.19 -10.45
N GLY A 124 -4.37 -5.91 -10.87
CA GLY A 124 -3.84 -5.48 -12.17
C GLY A 124 -2.36 -5.84 -12.31
N LEU A 125 -1.56 -5.67 -11.26
CA LEU A 125 -0.13 -6.00 -11.26
C LEU A 125 0.11 -7.50 -11.48
N LEU A 126 -0.83 -8.37 -11.09
CA LEU A 126 -0.69 -9.82 -11.23
C LEU A 126 -0.71 -10.27 -12.70
N PHE A 127 -1.30 -9.47 -13.59
CA PHE A 127 -1.25 -9.72 -15.04
C PHE A 127 0.14 -9.49 -15.66
N THR A 128 1.14 -9.09 -14.85
CA THR A 128 2.56 -9.11 -15.25
C THR A 128 2.97 -10.48 -15.78
N ASN A 129 2.54 -11.56 -15.11
CA ASN A 129 2.70 -12.91 -15.63
C ASN A 129 1.52 -13.82 -15.22
N PRO A 130 0.53 -13.98 -16.12
CA PRO A 130 -0.66 -14.79 -15.86
C PRO A 130 -0.41 -16.26 -15.53
N THR A 131 0.77 -16.82 -15.86
CA THR A 131 1.06 -18.24 -15.56
C THR A 131 1.10 -18.52 -14.06
N HIS A 132 1.49 -17.53 -13.25
CA HIS A 132 1.57 -17.71 -11.80
C HIS A 132 0.20 -17.75 -11.12
N PHE A 133 -0.90 -17.54 -11.83
CA PHE A 133 -2.23 -17.84 -11.27
C PHE A 133 -2.45 -19.34 -10.98
N GLU A 134 -1.53 -20.22 -11.40
CA GLU A 134 -1.48 -21.63 -11.01
C GLU A 134 -1.43 -21.87 -9.49
N TRP A 135 -0.99 -20.87 -8.71
CA TRP A 135 -1.04 -20.91 -7.25
C TRP A 135 -2.45 -20.90 -6.66
N ALA A 136 -3.48 -20.60 -7.47
CA ALA A 136 -4.88 -20.86 -7.13
C ALA A 136 -5.29 -22.26 -7.61
N GLU A 137 -4.64 -23.28 -7.02
CA GLU A 137 -4.62 -24.68 -7.51
C GLU A 137 -6.02 -25.25 -7.76
N ASP A 138 -6.96 -25.05 -6.84
CA ASP A 138 -8.33 -25.59 -6.90
C ASP A 138 -9.12 -25.14 -8.14
N GLY A 139 -8.80 -23.96 -8.67
CA GLY A 139 -9.47 -23.37 -9.82
C GLY A 139 -8.63 -23.35 -11.09
N TRP A 140 -7.39 -23.85 -11.04
CA TRP A 140 -6.46 -23.75 -12.15
C TRP A 140 -6.79 -24.74 -13.28
N SER A 141 -6.74 -24.27 -14.51
CA SER A 141 -6.87 -25.09 -15.72
C SER A 141 -6.24 -24.39 -16.92
N GLU A 142 -5.97 -25.12 -17.99
CA GLU A 142 -5.46 -24.51 -19.24
C GLU A 142 -6.49 -23.53 -19.86
N ASP A 143 -7.80 -23.72 -19.65
CA ASP A 143 -8.82 -22.76 -20.07
C ASP A 143 -8.75 -21.45 -19.27
N VAL A 144 -8.63 -21.55 -17.94
CA VAL A 144 -8.43 -20.39 -17.05
C VAL A 144 -7.16 -19.63 -17.43
N LYS A 145 -6.05 -20.34 -17.63
CA LYS A 145 -4.79 -19.76 -18.10
C LYS A 145 -4.96 -19.04 -19.43
N ALA A 146 -5.59 -19.68 -20.42
CA ALA A 146 -5.82 -19.09 -21.74
C ALA A 146 -6.65 -17.80 -21.64
N LYS A 147 -7.69 -17.77 -20.81
CA LYS A 147 -8.51 -16.57 -20.57
C LYS A 147 -7.73 -15.45 -19.89
N LEU A 148 -6.92 -15.75 -18.86
CA LEU A 148 -6.07 -14.74 -18.21
C LEU A 148 -5.02 -14.18 -19.17
N MET A 149 -4.42 -15.04 -20.00
CA MET A 149 -3.48 -14.61 -21.04
C MET A 149 -4.15 -13.73 -22.09
N ALA A 150 -5.37 -14.07 -22.52
CA ALA A 150 -6.13 -13.26 -23.47
C ALA A 150 -6.42 -11.87 -22.90
N VAL A 151 -6.74 -11.76 -21.61
CA VAL A 151 -6.88 -10.45 -20.94
C VAL A 151 -5.55 -9.70 -20.98
N ALA A 152 -4.44 -10.30 -20.56
CA ALA A 152 -3.14 -9.62 -20.54
C ALA A 152 -2.70 -9.14 -21.94
N GLN A 153 -3.01 -9.90 -22.99
CA GLN A 153 -2.66 -9.57 -24.38
C GLN A 153 -3.54 -8.47 -24.99
N ALA A 154 -4.70 -8.20 -24.41
CA ALA A 154 -5.60 -7.14 -24.88
C ALA A 154 -5.13 -5.72 -24.49
N PHE A 155 -4.13 -5.61 -23.61
CA PHE A 155 -3.60 -4.34 -23.13
C PHE A 155 -2.09 -4.25 -23.34
N PRO A 156 -1.53 -3.06 -23.56
CA PRO A 156 -0.09 -2.90 -23.81
C PRO A 156 0.75 -3.15 -22.54
N ASN A 157 0.18 -2.94 -21.35
CA ASN A 157 0.81 -3.27 -20.07
C ASN A 157 -0.24 -3.57 -18.97
N PRO A 158 0.17 -4.18 -17.84
CA PRO A 158 -0.76 -4.56 -16.77
C PRO A 158 -1.45 -3.37 -16.07
N GLU A 159 -0.82 -2.19 -16.09
CA GLU A 159 -1.38 -0.97 -15.47
C GLU A 159 -2.51 -0.35 -16.28
N ASP A 160 -2.74 -0.80 -17.52
CA ASP A 160 -3.83 -0.34 -18.38
C ASP A 160 -5.06 -1.27 -18.33
N ILE A 161 -5.01 -2.36 -17.57
CA ILE A 161 -6.10 -3.32 -17.45
C ILE A 161 -7.21 -2.71 -16.57
N ASN A 162 -8.05 -1.85 -17.13
CA ASN A 162 -9.31 -1.39 -16.54
C ASN A 162 -10.14 -0.57 -17.53
N ASP A 163 -11.30 -1.09 -17.93
CA ASP A 163 -12.20 -0.35 -18.83
C ASP A 163 -13.42 0.22 -18.08
N SER A 164 -13.77 -0.33 -16.91
CA SER A 164 -14.96 0.03 -16.14
C SER A 164 -15.00 -0.69 -14.78
N PRO A 165 -15.83 -0.26 -13.82
CA PRO A 165 -16.03 -0.98 -12.54
C PRO A 165 -16.39 -2.46 -12.70
N GLU A 166 -17.13 -2.82 -13.75
CA GLU A 166 -17.52 -4.21 -14.03
C GLU A 166 -16.42 -5.03 -14.69
N THR A 167 -15.39 -4.36 -15.22
CA THR A 167 -14.24 -4.98 -15.88
C THR A 167 -12.93 -4.68 -15.16
N ALA A 168 -13.01 -4.30 -13.89
CA ALA A 168 -11.85 -4.13 -13.02
C ALA A 168 -11.03 -5.44 -12.94
N PRO A 169 -9.70 -5.36 -12.76
CA PRO A 169 -8.82 -6.54 -12.77
C PRO A 169 -9.34 -7.70 -11.92
N SER A 170 -9.81 -7.41 -10.71
CA SER A 170 -10.25 -8.44 -9.81
C SER A 170 -11.59 -9.08 -10.22
N LYS A 171 -12.48 -8.32 -10.85
CA LYS A 171 -13.73 -8.83 -11.41
C LYS A 171 -13.46 -9.75 -12.59
N ARG A 172 -12.48 -9.40 -13.44
CA ARG A 172 -12.02 -10.28 -14.52
C ARG A 172 -11.52 -11.60 -13.97
N ILE A 173 -10.60 -11.58 -13.01
CA ILE A 173 -10.05 -12.80 -12.39
C ILE A 173 -11.17 -13.65 -11.80
N LEU A 174 -12.05 -13.06 -10.98
CA LEU A 174 -13.17 -13.77 -10.35
C LEU A 174 -14.14 -14.37 -11.36
N SER A 175 -14.36 -13.74 -12.51
CA SER A 175 -15.22 -14.28 -13.57
C SER A 175 -14.57 -15.39 -14.41
N ILE A 176 -13.23 -15.42 -14.45
CA ILE A 176 -12.47 -16.44 -15.18
C ILE A 176 -12.35 -17.71 -14.35
N PHE A 177 -12.08 -17.58 -13.05
CA PHE A 177 -11.97 -18.71 -12.14
C PHE A 177 -13.35 -19.31 -11.80
N PRO A 178 -13.45 -20.64 -11.59
CA PRO A 178 -14.64 -21.23 -11.00
C PRO A 178 -15.03 -20.57 -9.68
N GLU A 179 -16.33 -20.47 -9.40
CA GLU A 179 -16.83 -19.82 -8.19
C GLU A 179 -16.21 -20.42 -6.92
N GLY A 180 -15.71 -19.57 -6.03
CA GLY A 180 -15.10 -19.99 -4.76
C GLY A 180 -13.65 -20.49 -4.85
N THR A 181 -13.06 -20.57 -6.04
CA THR A 181 -11.69 -21.12 -6.22
C THR A 181 -10.59 -20.06 -6.29
N TYR A 182 -10.95 -18.78 -6.41
CA TYR A 182 -10.00 -17.67 -6.33
C TYR A 182 -10.33 -16.76 -5.15
N SER A 183 -9.35 -16.55 -4.28
CA SER A 183 -9.42 -15.70 -3.10
C SER A 183 -8.34 -14.63 -3.19
N LYS A 184 -8.75 -13.35 -3.29
CA LYS A 184 -7.80 -12.23 -3.37
C LYS A 184 -6.83 -12.20 -2.18
N PRO A 185 -7.30 -12.32 -0.92
CA PRO A 185 -6.42 -12.21 0.24
C PRO A 185 -5.44 -13.37 0.37
N GLU A 186 -5.80 -14.55 -0.13
CA GLU A 186 -4.98 -15.77 -0.01
C GLU A 186 -4.06 -15.94 -1.21
N HIS A 187 -4.58 -15.84 -2.44
CA HIS A 187 -3.81 -16.10 -3.66
C HIS A 187 -3.04 -14.87 -4.15
N GLY A 188 -3.58 -13.66 -3.99
CA GLY A 188 -2.96 -12.44 -4.52
C GLY A 188 -1.49 -12.26 -4.09
N PRO A 189 -1.16 -12.35 -2.78
CA PRO A 189 0.22 -12.26 -2.31
C PRO A 189 1.14 -13.37 -2.83
N LEU A 190 0.65 -14.61 -2.92
CA LEU A 190 1.42 -15.76 -3.42
C LEU A 190 1.78 -15.58 -4.90
N ILE A 191 0.80 -15.17 -5.71
CA ILE A 191 0.98 -14.90 -7.14
C ILE A 191 1.96 -13.74 -7.32
N ALA A 192 1.82 -12.65 -6.57
CA ALA A 192 2.74 -11.52 -6.63
C ALA A 192 4.17 -11.89 -6.23
N GLU A 193 4.34 -12.73 -5.21
CA GLU A 193 5.64 -13.25 -4.81
C GLU A 193 6.27 -14.10 -5.91
N ALA A 194 5.49 -14.99 -6.54
CA ALA A 194 5.95 -15.83 -7.64
C ALA A 194 6.34 -15.03 -8.89
N ILE A 195 5.59 -13.98 -9.22
CA ILE A 195 5.93 -13.03 -10.30
C ILE A 195 7.25 -12.30 -9.97
N GLY A 196 7.40 -11.86 -8.73
CA GLY A 196 8.56 -11.10 -8.28
C GLY A 196 8.48 -9.61 -8.60
N ILE A 197 9.06 -8.80 -7.71
CA ILE A 197 9.01 -7.34 -7.80
C ILE A 197 9.70 -6.79 -9.06
N ASP A 198 10.79 -7.41 -9.49
CA ASP A 198 11.56 -6.91 -10.63
C ASP A 198 10.80 -7.08 -11.95
N ALA A 199 10.06 -8.18 -12.13
CA ALA A 199 9.18 -8.37 -13.28
C ALA A 199 8.01 -7.39 -13.29
N MET A 200 7.38 -7.16 -12.13
CA MET A 200 6.31 -6.15 -12.00
C MET A 200 6.82 -4.76 -12.37
N ARG A 201 7.97 -4.35 -11.85
CA ARG A 201 8.61 -3.07 -12.18
C ARG A 201 8.91 -2.91 -13.67
N GLN A 202 9.42 -3.94 -14.32
CA GLN A 202 9.72 -3.89 -15.76
C GLN A 202 8.48 -3.65 -16.64
N LYS A 203 7.30 -4.12 -16.20
CA LYS A 203 6.06 -4.00 -16.98
C LYS A 203 5.13 -2.87 -16.51
N CYS A 204 5.30 -2.39 -15.29
CA CYS A 204 4.40 -1.44 -14.64
C CYS A 204 5.19 -0.17 -14.32
N ALA A 205 5.20 0.80 -15.25
CA ALA A 205 6.06 1.98 -15.18
C ALA A 205 5.74 2.86 -13.96
N GLN A 206 4.46 2.92 -13.56
CA GLN A 206 4.06 3.73 -12.42
C GLN A 206 4.42 3.07 -11.10
N PHE A 207 4.19 1.77 -11.00
CA PHE A 207 4.67 0.96 -9.90
C PHE A 207 6.20 1.02 -9.77
N ASP A 208 6.94 0.97 -10.88
CA ASP A 208 8.40 1.13 -10.85
C ASP A 208 8.84 2.50 -10.35
N ALA A 209 8.24 3.58 -10.86
CA ALA A 209 8.56 4.93 -10.41
C ALA A 209 8.34 5.09 -8.89
N TRP A 210 7.28 4.49 -8.37
CA TRP A 210 7.01 4.46 -6.93
C TRP A 210 8.06 3.65 -6.17
N VAL A 211 8.35 2.41 -6.58
CA VAL A 211 9.34 1.55 -5.93
C VAL A 211 10.74 2.17 -5.98
N ALA A 212 11.13 2.78 -7.10
CA ALA A 212 12.41 3.46 -7.25
C ALA A 212 12.55 4.62 -6.25
N HIS A 213 11.47 5.39 -6.03
CA HIS A 213 11.47 6.44 -5.01
C HIS A 213 11.63 5.86 -3.60
N LEU A 214 10.93 4.76 -3.29
CA LEU A 214 11.08 4.08 -2.00
C LEU A 214 12.50 3.55 -1.78
N GLN A 215 13.13 2.99 -2.82
CA GLN A 215 14.51 2.52 -2.77
C GLN A 215 15.49 3.68 -2.51
N ALA A 216 15.24 4.85 -3.09
CA ALA A 216 16.06 6.05 -2.86
C ALA A 216 15.99 6.56 -1.42
N TRP A 217 14.94 6.24 -0.64
CA TRP A 217 14.93 6.52 0.80
C TRP A 217 15.86 5.63 1.62
N GLY A 218 16.27 4.49 1.05
CA GLY A 218 17.21 3.57 1.67
C GLY A 218 18.68 3.95 1.50
N ASN A 219 19.00 4.93 0.64
CA ASN A 219 20.36 5.38 0.34
C ASN A 219 20.80 6.58 1.18
#